data_AF-A0A1E3VN61-F1
#
_entry.id   AF-A0A1E3VN61-F1
#
_cell.length_a   1.000
_cell.length_b   1.000
_cell.length_c   1.000
_cell.angle_alpha   90.00
_cell.angle_beta   90.00
_cell.angle_gamma   90.00
#
_symmetry.space_group_name_H-M   'P 1'
#
loop_
_entity.id
_entity.type
_entity.pdbx_description
1 polymer ?
#
loop_
_entity_poly.entity_id
_entity_poly.type
_entity_poly.pdbx_seq_one_letter_code
_entity_poly.pdbx_strand_id
1 'polypeptide(L)'
;MTRPEIQEDVSRDAIAAAFQNAMASHLRSHVPGTNINEQTFLASDYLNQFHELVMLLEALPVDPSAFGPDLHRWQAVDYEEHFNRSALDNKDLAIAAYRRAPEKVREQFDSAVARLQAEALRVVAAVGQTLDNQNDLTMTCSGAASRLRVLIDDANAIANGYVSEDDGGQGAKRGQITIDTLFRLRKR
;
A
#
# COMPACT_ATOMS: atom_id res chain seq x y z
N MET A 1 -19.13 49.64 31.96
CA MET A 1 -18.43 48.39 32.32
C MET A 1 -18.94 47.30 31.40
N THR A 2 -18.31 47.13 30.24
CA THR A 2 -18.67 46.09 29.27
C THR A 2 -17.86 44.86 29.64
N ARG A 3 -18.55 43.83 30.14
CA ARG A 3 -17.95 42.53 30.49
C ARG A 3 -17.49 41.87 29.18
N PRO A 4 -16.26 41.33 29.08
CA PRO A 4 -15.88 40.63 27.88
C PRO A 4 -16.67 39.32 27.82
N GLU A 5 -17.49 39.15 26.78
CA GLU A 5 -18.02 37.86 26.39
C GLU A 5 -16.85 36.99 25.95
N ILE A 6 -16.40 36.11 26.83
CA ILE A 6 -15.53 35.01 26.46
C ILE A 6 -16.31 33.74 26.74
N GLN A 7 -16.89 33.16 25.69
CA GLN A 7 -16.88 31.72 25.50
C GLN A 7 -17.29 31.45 24.03
N GLU A 8 -16.30 31.30 23.15
CA GLU A 8 -16.55 30.52 21.92
C GLU A 8 -16.91 29.11 22.39
N ASP A 9 -18.16 28.71 22.16
CA ASP A 9 -18.63 27.36 22.47
C ASP A 9 -17.92 26.40 21.51
N VAL A 10 -16.80 25.83 21.96
CA VAL A 10 -16.02 24.91 21.14
C VAL A 10 -16.86 23.65 20.92
N SER A 11 -17.43 23.53 19.72
CA SER A 11 -18.23 22.37 19.33
C SER A 11 -17.48 21.07 19.57
N ARG A 12 -18.21 20.00 19.92
CA ARG A 12 -17.67 18.64 20.04
C ARG A 12 -16.89 18.22 18.79
N ASP A 13 -17.36 18.66 17.61
CA ASP A 13 -16.69 18.38 16.33
C ASP A 13 -15.34 19.09 16.22
N ALA A 14 -15.23 20.32 16.73
CA ALA A 14 -13.98 21.07 16.76
C ALA A 14 -12.96 20.42 17.71
N ILE A 15 -13.41 19.92 18.86
CA ILE A 15 -12.57 19.17 19.81
C ILE A 15 -12.07 17.87 19.16
N ALA A 16 -12.96 17.12 18.50
CA ALA A 16 -12.61 15.88 17.81
C ALA A 16 -11.58 16.15 16.69
N ALA A 17 -11.81 17.16 15.85
CA ALA A 17 -10.88 17.53 14.78
C ALA A 17 -9.50 17.95 15.33
N ALA A 18 -9.44 18.75 16.39
CA ALA A 18 -8.18 19.14 17.03
C ALA A 18 -7.43 17.93 17.58
N PHE A 19 -8.13 16.99 18.21
CA PHE A 19 -7.53 15.75 18.72
C PHE A 19 -6.97 14.87 17.60
N GLN A 20 -7.73 14.68 16.51
CA GLN A 20 -7.27 13.93 15.34
C GLN A 20 -6.02 14.56 14.71
N ASN A 21 -5.99 15.89 14.57
CA ASN A 21 -4.84 16.62 14.06
C ASN A 21 -3.61 16.46 14.95
N ALA A 22 -3.79 16.56 16.27
CA ALA A 22 -2.69 16.36 17.23
C ALA A 22 -2.14 14.93 17.16
N MET A 23 -3.01 13.93 17.07
CA MET A 23 -2.62 12.53 16.97
C MET A 23 -1.89 12.22 15.65
N ALA A 24 -2.39 12.75 14.53
CA ALA A 24 -1.73 12.64 13.23
C ALA A 24 -0.36 13.32 13.24
N SER A 25 -0.23 14.51 13.85
CA SER A 25 1.06 15.18 14.01
C SER A 25 2.02 14.38 14.87
N HIS A 26 1.53 13.76 15.95
CA HIS A 26 2.34 12.90 16.80
C HIS A 26 2.85 11.67 16.04
N LEU A 27 1.97 10.93 15.35
CA LEU A 27 2.38 9.81 14.51
C LEU A 27 3.40 10.22 13.44
N ARG A 28 3.18 11.34 12.77
CA ARG A 28 4.11 11.83 11.74
C ARG A 28 5.52 12.09 12.28
N SER A 29 5.67 12.40 13.56
CA SER A 29 6.99 12.56 14.18
C SER A 29 7.72 11.24 14.46
N HIS A 30 7.00 10.11 14.44
CA HIS A 30 7.52 8.77 14.76
C HIS A 30 7.77 7.87 13.56
N VAL A 31 7.21 8.20 12.40
CA VAL A 31 7.41 7.43 11.15
C VAL A 31 8.75 7.67 10.42
N PRO A 32 9.50 8.79 10.60
CA PRO A 32 10.78 8.97 9.92
C PRO A 32 11.77 7.83 10.23
N GLY A 33 12.47 7.35 9.21
CA GLY A 33 13.38 6.20 9.34
C GLY A 33 12.69 4.84 9.35
N THR A 34 11.37 4.81 9.13
CA THR A 34 10.60 3.58 8.91
C THR A 34 10.13 3.49 7.45
N ASN A 35 9.55 2.35 7.08
CA ASN A 35 8.94 2.15 5.76
C ASN A 35 7.50 2.69 5.66
N ILE A 36 7.04 3.46 6.66
CA ILE A 36 5.72 4.11 6.69
C ILE A 36 5.85 5.49 6.05
N ASN A 37 5.00 5.80 5.08
CA ASN A 37 4.99 7.11 4.44
C ASN A 37 4.36 8.18 5.36
N GLU A 38 5.03 9.34 5.49
CA GLU A 38 4.64 10.45 6.38
C GLU A 38 3.30 11.12 6.05
N GLN A 39 2.87 11.03 4.80
CA GLN A 39 1.67 11.69 4.30
C GLN A 39 0.48 10.74 4.30
N THR A 40 0.69 9.51 3.81
CA THR A 40 -0.38 8.52 3.66
C THR A 40 -0.56 7.65 4.90
N PHE A 41 0.46 7.55 5.75
CA PHE A 41 0.54 6.60 6.87
C PHE A 41 0.44 5.12 6.47
N LEU A 42 0.76 4.82 5.21
CA LEU A 42 0.81 3.46 4.67
C LEU A 42 2.25 2.95 4.63
N ALA A 43 2.44 1.70 5.00
CA ALA A 43 3.73 1.02 4.94
C ALA A 43 3.84 0.19 3.65
N SER A 44 4.92 0.40 2.89
CA SER A 44 5.13 -0.32 1.62
C SER A 44 5.43 -1.81 1.82
N ASP A 45 5.93 -2.23 3.00
CA ASP A 45 6.21 -3.64 3.31
C ASP A 45 5.01 -4.55 3.14
N TYR A 46 3.80 -4.03 3.31
CA TYR A 46 2.57 -4.80 3.10
C TYR A 46 2.54 -5.48 1.72
N LEU A 47 3.06 -4.80 0.70
CA LEU A 47 3.03 -5.27 -0.68
C LEU A 47 4.09 -6.34 -0.97
N ASN A 48 5.02 -6.60 -0.04
CA ASN A 48 6.06 -7.61 -0.20
C ASN A 48 5.49 -9.02 -0.41
N GLN A 49 4.35 -9.36 0.22
CA GLN A 49 3.71 -10.67 0.01
C GLN A 49 3.31 -10.93 -1.46
N PHE A 50 3.03 -9.86 -2.22
CA PHE A 50 2.68 -9.96 -3.63
C PHE A 50 3.93 -9.93 -4.51
N HIS A 51 4.97 -9.19 -4.14
CA HIS A 51 6.28 -9.30 -4.78
C HIS A 51 6.85 -10.73 -4.66
N GLU A 52 6.72 -11.35 -3.48
CA GLU A 52 7.07 -12.75 -3.24
C GLU A 52 6.28 -13.70 -4.13
N LEU A 53 4.96 -13.47 -4.29
CA LEU A 53 4.16 -14.25 -5.24
C LEU A 53 4.66 -14.08 -6.68
N VAL A 54 5.01 -12.86 -7.10
CA VAL A 54 5.55 -12.61 -8.44
C VAL A 54 6.87 -13.37 -8.64
N MET A 55 7.79 -13.31 -7.67
CA MET A 55 9.04 -14.07 -7.72
C MET A 55 8.79 -15.59 -7.79
N LEU A 56 7.82 -16.07 -7.02
CA LEU A 56 7.42 -17.49 -7.04
C LEU A 56 6.88 -17.90 -8.41
N LEU A 57 6.01 -17.09 -9.02
CA LEU A 57 5.47 -17.33 -10.36
C LEU A 57 6.57 -17.37 -11.43
N GLU A 58 7.64 -16.60 -11.28
CA GLU A 58 8.77 -16.60 -12.22
C GLU A 58 9.70 -17.80 -12.04
N ALA A 59 9.83 -18.30 -10.82
CA ALA A 59 10.63 -19.48 -10.50
C ALA A 59 9.90 -20.79 -10.87
N LEU A 60 8.57 -20.80 -10.79
CA LEU A 60 7.74 -22.00 -10.96
C LEU A 60 7.96 -22.74 -12.29
N PRO A 61 8.08 -22.10 -13.47
CA PRO A 61 8.35 -22.82 -14.72
C PRO A 61 9.74 -23.44 -14.76
N VAL A 62 10.69 -23.00 -13.95
CA VAL A 62 12.05 -23.56 -13.93
C VAL A 62 12.07 -24.89 -13.18
N ASP A 63 11.41 -24.95 -12.02
CA ASP A 63 11.29 -26.18 -11.22
C ASP A 63 9.91 -26.25 -10.54
N PRO A 64 8.88 -26.78 -11.24
CA PRO A 64 7.53 -26.89 -10.69
C PRO A 64 7.47 -27.77 -9.44
N SER A 65 8.36 -28.77 -9.33
CA SER A 65 8.38 -29.71 -8.21
C SER A 65 8.89 -29.07 -6.93
N ALA A 66 9.89 -28.18 -7.02
CA ALA A 66 10.42 -27.45 -5.89
C ALA A 66 9.49 -26.33 -5.42
N PHE A 67 8.90 -25.57 -6.35
CA PHE A 67 8.14 -24.36 -6.03
C PHE A 67 6.61 -24.56 -5.96
N GLY A 68 6.08 -25.65 -6.54
CA GLY A 68 4.65 -25.99 -6.50
C GLY A 68 4.04 -26.06 -5.09
N PRO A 69 4.73 -26.64 -4.08
CA PRO A 69 4.25 -26.63 -2.70
C PRO A 69 4.14 -25.22 -2.09
N ASP A 70 5.06 -24.32 -2.43
CA ASP A 70 5.01 -22.94 -1.95
C ASP A 70 3.83 -22.18 -2.56
N LEU A 71 3.52 -22.43 -3.84
CA LEU A 71 2.33 -21.85 -4.48
C LEU A 71 1.04 -22.33 -3.79
N HIS A 72 0.97 -23.61 -3.42
CA HIS A 72 -0.18 -24.17 -2.69
C HIS A 72 -0.33 -23.60 -1.28
N ARG A 73 0.77 -23.21 -0.64
CA ARG A 73 0.79 -22.63 0.71
C ARG A 73 0.60 -21.12 0.70
N TRP A 74 0.81 -20.45 -0.43
CA TRP A 74 0.67 -19.02 -0.53
C TRP A 74 -0.78 -18.60 -0.26
N GLN A 75 -0.95 -17.60 0.58
CA GLN A 75 -2.24 -17.01 0.91
C GLN A 75 -2.07 -15.50 1.05
N ALA A 76 -3.01 -14.75 0.49
CA ALA A 76 -3.10 -13.33 0.75
C ALA A 76 -3.57 -13.10 2.19
N VAL A 77 -2.94 -12.14 2.88
CA VAL A 77 -3.36 -11.65 4.19
C VAL A 77 -3.70 -10.17 4.12
N ASP A 78 -4.62 -9.73 4.97
CA ASP A 78 -4.95 -8.31 5.09
C ASP A 78 -3.80 -7.51 5.72
N TYR A 79 -3.93 -6.19 5.70
CA TYR A 79 -2.88 -5.27 6.11
C TYR A 79 -2.48 -5.46 7.58
N GLU A 80 -3.44 -5.50 8.49
CA GLU A 80 -3.13 -5.60 9.92
C GLU A 80 -2.56 -6.99 10.26
N GLU A 81 -3.09 -8.04 9.63
CA GLU A 81 -2.61 -9.41 9.82
C GLU A 81 -1.19 -9.60 9.29
N HIS A 82 -0.85 -8.97 8.16
CA HIS A 82 0.53 -8.96 7.64
C HIS A 82 1.50 -8.43 8.69
N PHE A 83 1.21 -7.28 9.29
CA PHE A 83 2.10 -6.68 10.30
C PHE A 83 2.08 -7.44 11.62
N ASN A 84 0.95 -7.98 12.07
CA ASN A 84 0.89 -8.81 13.27
C ASN A 84 1.83 -10.02 13.17
N ARG A 85 1.90 -10.64 11.98
CA ARG A 85 2.76 -11.80 11.69
C ARG A 85 4.21 -11.43 11.36
N SER A 86 4.49 -10.17 11.02
CA SER A 86 5.83 -9.77 10.58
C SER A 86 6.82 -9.67 11.75
N ALA A 87 8.11 -9.82 11.42
CA ALA A 87 9.23 -9.61 12.33
C ALA A 87 9.73 -8.15 12.31
N LEU A 88 8.95 -7.21 11.76
CA LEU A 88 9.33 -5.81 11.65
C LEU A 88 9.22 -5.11 13.01
N ASP A 89 10.25 -4.35 13.40
CA ASP A 89 10.31 -3.65 14.69
C ASP A 89 9.18 -2.62 14.88
N ASN A 90 8.70 -2.04 13.78
CA ASN A 90 7.71 -0.97 13.74
C ASN A 90 6.29 -1.45 13.39
N LYS A 91 5.97 -2.76 13.54
CA LYS A 91 4.66 -3.31 13.16
C LYS A 91 3.47 -2.65 13.87
N ASP A 92 3.59 -2.37 15.17
CA ASP A 92 2.51 -1.73 15.94
C ASP A 92 2.30 -0.28 15.49
N LEU A 93 3.40 0.40 15.11
CA LEU A 93 3.36 1.74 14.53
C LEU A 93 2.69 1.70 13.15
N ALA A 94 3.00 0.71 12.31
CA ALA A 94 2.39 0.56 10.98
C ALA A 94 0.87 0.35 11.06
N ILE A 95 0.41 -0.48 12.01
CA ILE A 95 -1.03 -0.70 12.25
C ILE A 95 -1.68 0.59 12.80
N ALA A 96 -1.04 1.23 13.78
CA ALA A 96 -1.56 2.45 14.39
C ALA A 96 -1.63 3.63 13.40
N ALA A 97 -0.67 3.71 12.49
CA ALA A 97 -0.60 4.68 11.41
C ALA A 97 -1.68 4.41 10.36
N TYR A 98 -1.82 3.16 9.88
CA TYR A 98 -2.85 2.75 8.93
C TYR A 98 -4.27 3.05 9.42
N ARG A 99 -4.57 2.77 10.70
CA ARG A 99 -5.89 3.10 11.29
C ARG A 99 -6.21 4.58 11.30
N ARG A 100 -5.20 5.44 11.20
CA ARG A 100 -5.28 6.91 11.20
C ARG A 100 -4.86 7.53 9.87
N ALA A 101 -4.67 6.71 8.84
CA ALA A 101 -4.46 7.18 7.48
C ALA A 101 -5.62 8.10 7.06
N PRO A 102 -5.37 9.14 6.25
CA PRO A 102 -6.44 9.97 5.71
C PRO A 102 -7.49 9.09 5.03
N GLU A 103 -8.77 9.28 5.37
CA GLU A 103 -9.87 8.37 4.99
C GLU A 103 -9.88 8.06 3.49
N LYS A 104 -9.84 9.09 2.64
CA LYS A 104 -9.80 8.92 1.18
C LYS A 104 -8.58 8.13 0.69
N VAL A 105 -7.42 8.31 1.30
CA VAL A 105 -6.19 7.58 0.94
C VAL A 105 -6.32 6.11 1.32
N ARG A 106 -6.86 5.84 2.52
CA ARG A 106 -7.10 4.47 2.99
C ARG A 106 -8.11 3.75 2.11
N GLU A 107 -9.23 4.39 1.77
CA GLU A 107 -10.25 3.80 0.88
C GLU A 107 -9.69 3.46 -0.51
N GLN A 108 -8.90 4.37 -1.09
CA GLN A 108 -8.24 4.14 -2.38
C GLN A 108 -7.27 2.96 -2.30
N PHE A 109 -6.45 2.92 -1.25
CA PHE A 109 -5.49 1.85 -1.03
C PHE A 109 -6.18 0.50 -0.82
N ASP A 110 -7.19 0.44 0.06
CA ASP A 110 -7.95 -0.78 0.35
C ASP A 110 -8.64 -1.31 -0.91
N SER A 111 -9.17 -0.42 -1.77
CA SER A 111 -9.74 -0.78 -3.07
C SER A 111 -8.70 -1.36 -4.03
N ALA A 112 -7.52 -0.74 -4.12
CA ALA A 112 -6.41 -1.25 -4.94
C ALA A 112 -5.91 -2.61 -4.44
N VAL A 113 -5.77 -2.77 -3.13
CA VAL A 113 -5.40 -4.03 -2.47
C VAL A 113 -6.44 -5.11 -2.71
N ALA A 114 -7.73 -4.80 -2.60
CA ALA A 114 -8.80 -5.77 -2.87
C ALA A 114 -8.74 -6.29 -4.33
N ARG A 115 -8.48 -5.41 -5.30
CA ARG A 115 -8.26 -5.80 -6.70
C ARG A 115 -7.02 -6.69 -6.85
N LEU A 116 -5.92 -6.33 -6.20
CA LEU A 116 -4.67 -7.09 -6.21
C LEU A 116 -4.84 -8.48 -5.58
N GLN A 117 -5.49 -8.58 -4.43
CA GLN A 117 -5.79 -9.85 -3.76
C GLN A 117 -6.68 -10.74 -4.62
N ALA A 118 -7.73 -10.19 -5.22
CA ALA A 118 -8.62 -10.95 -6.10
C ALA A 118 -7.88 -11.51 -7.32
N GLU A 119 -7.02 -10.70 -7.96
CA GLU A 119 -6.18 -11.17 -9.07
C GLU A 119 -5.20 -12.24 -8.59
N ALA A 120 -4.51 -12.03 -7.47
CA ALA A 120 -3.54 -12.97 -6.91
C ALA A 120 -4.16 -14.36 -6.65
N LEU A 121 -5.33 -14.41 -6.00
CA LEU A 121 -6.05 -15.66 -5.79
C LEU A 121 -6.45 -16.34 -7.11
N ARG A 122 -6.88 -15.55 -8.10
CA ARG A 122 -7.23 -16.06 -9.43
C ARG A 122 -6.01 -16.66 -10.14
N VAL A 123 -4.85 -16.00 -10.10
CA VAL A 123 -3.64 -16.55 -10.74
C VAL A 123 -3.06 -17.73 -10.00
N VAL A 124 -3.07 -17.77 -8.67
CA VAL A 124 -2.66 -18.95 -7.90
C VAL A 124 -3.50 -20.17 -8.29
N ALA A 125 -4.82 -20.00 -8.38
CA ALA A 125 -5.72 -21.08 -8.81
C ALA A 125 -5.48 -21.52 -10.26
N ALA A 126 -5.30 -20.57 -11.19
CA ALA A 126 -5.07 -20.87 -12.60
C ALA A 126 -3.72 -21.58 -12.84
N VAL A 127 -2.66 -21.13 -12.16
CA VAL A 127 -1.32 -21.71 -12.27
C VAL A 127 -1.28 -23.09 -11.62
N GLY A 128 -1.99 -23.29 -10.49
CA GLY A 128 -2.12 -24.60 -9.87
C GLY A 128 -2.70 -25.67 -10.81
N GLN A 129 -3.54 -25.28 -11.78
CA GLN A 129 -4.13 -26.21 -12.77
C GLN A 129 -3.20 -26.54 -13.94
N THR A 130 -2.10 -25.80 -14.11
CA THR A 130 -1.18 -25.98 -15.24
C THR A 130 0.15 -26.60 -14.84
N LEU A 131 0.33 -26.99 -13.56
CA LEU A 131 1.58 -27.54 -13.02
C LEU A 131 2.10 -28.76 -13.79
N ASP A 132 1.22 -29.58 -14.37
CA ASP A 132 1.58 -30.78 -15.13
C ASP A 132 1.88 -30.51 -16.61
N ASN A 133 1.65 -29.29 -17.11
CA ASN A 133 1.91 -28.90 -18.50
C ASN A 133 2.87 -27.72 -18.59
N GLN A 134 4.14 -28.03 -18.88
CA GLN A 134 5.24 -27.07 -18.93
C GLN A 134 5.00 -25.84 -19.84
N ASN A 135 4.39 -26.04 -21.01
CA ASN A 135 4.16 -24.94 -21.96
C ASN A 135 3.07 -23.99 -21.46
N ASP A 136 1.96 -24.54 -20.98
CA ASP A 136 0.86 -23.76 -20.41
C ASP A 136 1.29 -23.07 -19.12
N LEU A 137 2.11 -23.73 -18.30
CA LEU A 137 2.66 -23.18 -17.07
C LEU A 137 3.50 -21.92 -17.35
N THR A 138 4.44 -22.02 -18.28
CA THR A 138 5.35 -20.90 -18.64
C THR A 138 4.56 -19.68 -19.10
N MET A 139 3.59 -19.87 -20.00
CA MET A 139 2.76 -18.79 -20.52
C MET A 139 1.85 -18.19 -19.44
N THR A 140 1.24 -19.04 -18.60
CA THR A 140 0.34 -18.61 -17.53
C THR A 140 1.08 -17.80 -16.48
N CYS A 141 2.25 -18.29 -16.03
CA CYS A 141 3.09 -17.62 -15.04
C CYS A 141 3.59 -16.25 -15.52
N SER A 142 4.13 -16.17 -16.73
CA SER A 142 4.63 -14.90 -17.29
C SER A 142 3.52 -13.84 -17.37
N GLY A 143 2.36 -14.20 -17.93
CA GLY A 143 1.22 -13.30 -18.00
C GLY A 143 0.67 -12.92 -16.62
N ALA A 144 0.66 -13.85 -15.66
CA ALA A 144 0.24 -13.60 -14.29
C ALA A 144 1.17 -12.61 -13.57
N ALA A 145 2.48 -12.83 -13.64
CA ALA A 145 3.49 -11.97 -13.04
C ALA A 145 3.41 -10.53 -13.57
N SER A 146 3.24 -10.34 -14.88
CA SER A 146 3.06 -9.01 -15.47
C SER A 146 1.81 -8.29 -14.97
N ARG A 147 0.66 -8.98 -14.87
CA ARG A 147 -0.58 -8.37 -14.37
C ARG A 147 -0.50 -7.99 -12.89
N LEU A 148 0.10 -8.85 -12.07
CA LEU A 148 0.32 -8.55 -10.65
C LEU A 148 1.22 -7.34 -10.46
N ARG A 149 2.31 -7.22 -11.23
CA ARG A 149 3.19 -6.03 -11.17
C ARG A 149 2.45 -4.72 -11.39
N VAL A 150 1.56 -4.66 -12.39
CA VAL A 150 0.76 -3.47 -12.66
C VAL A 150 -0.12 -3.10 -11.45
N LEU A 151 -0.75 -4.09 -10.81
CA LEU A 151 -1.60 -3.86 -9.64
C LEU A 151 -0.79 -3.52 -8.38
N ILE A 152 0.40 -4.09 -8.24
CA ILE A 152 1.35 -3.74 -7.17
C ILE A 152 1.84 -2.30 -7.35
N ASP A 153 2.16 -1.89 -8.57
CA ASP A 153 2.57 -0.52 -8.88
C ASP A 153 1.46 0.50 -8.58
N ASP A 154 0.19 0.17 -8.88
CA ASP A 154 -0.99 0.97 -8.53
C ASP A 154 -1.10 1.15 -7.00
N ALA A 155 -1.05 0.06 -6.23
CA ALA A 155 -1.09 0.12 -4.77
C ALA A 155 0.13 0.86 -4.17
N ASN A 156 1.32 0.66 -4.73
CA ASN A 156 2.55 1.36 -4.33
C ASN A 156 2.46 2.85 -4.58
N ALA A 157 1.86 3.28 -5.70
CA ALA A 157 1.67 4.68 -6.02
C ALA A 157 0.83 5.36 -4.92
N ILE A 158 -0.30 4.74 -4.56
CA ILE A 158 -1.17 5.23 -3.48
C ILE A 158 -0.44 5.23 -2.14
N ALA A 159 0.25 4.15 -1.78
CA ALA A 159 1.02 4.07 -0.52
C ALA A 159 2.07 5.17 -0.40
N ASN A 160 2.68 5.58 -1.51
CA ASN A 160 3.68 6.64 -1.55
C ASN A 160 3.11 8.06 -1.73
N GLY A 161 1.79 8.21 -1.89
CA GLY A 161 1.13 9.50 -2.06
C GLY A 161 1.08 10.00 -3.51
N TYR A 162 1.41 9.16 -4.48
CA TYR A 162 1.17 9.43 -5.89
C TYR A 162 -0.28 9.10 -6.21
N VAL A 163 -1.16 10.10 -6.07
CA VAL A 163 -2.56 9.96 -6.47
C VAL A 163 -2.65 10.11 -7.98
N SER A 164 -3.20 9.10 -8.69
CA SER A 164 -3.73 9.34 -10.03
C SER A 164 -4.92 10.27 -9.90
N GLU A 165 -4.79 11.50 -10.40
CA GLU A 165 -5.91 12.42 -10.55
C GLU A 165 -6.95 11.73 -11.44
N ASP A 166 -8.05 11.27 -10.84
CA ASP A 166 -9.24 10.87 -11.59
C ASP A 166 -9.80 12.16 -12.22
N ASP A 167 -9.66 12.25 -13.54
CA ASP A 167 -9.86 13.44 -14.38
C ASP A 167 -11.37 13.75 -14.53
N GLY A 168 -11.98 14.09 -13.41
CA GLY A 168 -13.39 14.44 -13.26
C GLY A 168 -13.58 15.91 -12.88
N GLY A 169 -13.17 16.83 -13.76
CA GLY A 169 -13.65 18.22 -13.74
C GLY A 169 -12.59 19.30 -13.51
N GLN A 170 -12.18 19.91 -14.62
CA GLN A 170 -11.67 21.29 -14.76
C GLN A 170 -10.53 21.74 -13.82
N GLY A 171 -9.31 21.50 -14.31
CA GLY A 171 -8.27 22.53 -14.43
C GLY A 171 -7.77 23.23 -13.17
N ALA A 172 -6.74 22.67 -12.53
CA ALA A 172 -5.78 23.43 -11.74
C ALA A 172 -4.39 22.77 -11.71
N LYS A 173 -3.49 23.32 -12.55
CA LYS A 173 -2.02 23.26 -12.51
C LYS A 173 -1.35 22.06 -11.80
N ARG A 174 -0.90 21.11 -12.62
CA ARG A 174 0.23 20.20 -12.36
C ARG A 174 1.38 20.94 -11.68
N GLY A 175 1.65 20.61 -10.42
CA GLY A 175 2.93 20.85 -9.78
C GLY A 175 3.97 19.92 -10.38
N GLN A 176 4.56 20.31 -11.51
CA GLN A 176 5.65 19.56 -12.13
C GLN A 176 6.85 19.58 -11.18
N ILE A 177 7.13 18.47 -10.49
CA ILE A 177 8.46 18.25 -9.93
C ILE A 177 9.37 17.97 -11.13
N THR A 178 10.05 19.00 -11.61
CA THR A 178 11.06 18.88 -12.67
C THR A 178 12.21 17.99 -12.19
N ILE A 179 12.80 17.23 -13.12
CA ILE A 179 13.97 16.36 -12.91
C ILE A 179 15.12 17.09 -12.20
N ASP A 180 15.21 18.42 -12.32
CA ASP A 180 16.13 19.30 -11.58
C ASP A 180 16.01 19.23 -10.05
N THR A 181 14.81 18.93 -9.51
CA THR A 181 14.59 18.82 -8.06
C THR A 181 15.14 17.50 -7.52
N LEU A 182 15.18 16.45 -8.33
CA LEU A 182 15.72 15.13 -7.96
C LEU A 182 17.25 15.14 -7.82
N PHE A 183 17.96 16.01 -8.55
CA PHE A 183 19.43 16.08 -8.45
C PHE A 183 19.95 16.93 -7.28
N ARG A 184 19.13 17.80 -6.66
CA ARG A 184 19.56 18.61 -5.51
C ARG A 184 19.53 17.89 -4.16
N LEU A 185 18.84 16.75 -4.06
CA LEU A 185 18.78 15.95 -2.83
C LEU A 185 19.92 14.93 -2.70
N ARG A 186 20.81 14.79 -3.70
CA ARG A 186 21.96 13.87 -3.67
C ARG A 186 23.33 14.53 -3.47
N LYS A 187 23.36 15.72 -2.88
CA LYS A 187 24.57 16.33 -2.32
C LYS A 187 24.23 17.18 -1.11
N ARG A 188 24.09 16.53 0.05
CA ARG A 188 24.66 16.97 1.33
C ARG A 188 24.98 15.74 2.16
#